data_AF-A0A3D5GDN3-F1
#
_entry.id   AF-A0A3D5GDN3-F1
#
_cell.length_a   1.000
_cell.length_b   1.000
_cell.length_c   1.000
_cell.angle_alpha   90.00
_cell.angle_beta   90.00
_cell.angle_gamma   90.00
#
_symmetry.space_group_name_H-M   'P 1'
#
loop_
_entity.id
_entity.type
_entity.pdbx_description
1 polymer ?
#
loop_
_entity_poly.entity_id
_entity_poly.type
_entity_poly.pdbx_seq_one_letter_code
_entity_poly.pdbx_strand_id
1 'polypeptide(L)'
;SQLNRKQTLEQDLLYYHGPNWREQVTPSAAAKAYVQRIHDISASAPELLVAHSYTRYLGDLSGGQILKGIAQRGMNLTDGEGTAFYEFQDIPDEKEFKNNYRQAMNELPIDEATAERIVDEANEAFGMNMKMFMELEGNLIKAVGQMLFNTLTRKRGGGSTELATAE
;
A
#
# COMPACT_ATOMS: atom_id res chain seq x y z
N SER A 1 -18.21 -4.07 -6.35
CA SER A 1 -17.32 -5.20 -6.65
C SER A 1 -16.69 -5.68 -5.35
N GLN A 2 -16.51 -6.99 -5.17
CA GLN A 2 -15.87 -7.62 -4.00
C GLN A 2 -14.39 -7.22 -3.84
N LEU A 3 -13.79 -6.65 -4.90
CA LEU A 3 -12.42 -6.13 -4.94
C LEU A 3 -12.29 -4.65 -4.54
N ASN A 4 -13.39 -3.94 -4.26
CA ASN A 4 -13.33 -2.51 -3.98
C ASN A 4 -12.54 -2.22 -2.70
N ARG A 5 -11.47 -1.42 -2.81
CA ARG A 5 -10.58 -1.06 -1.68
C ARG A 5 -10.81 0.33 -1.09
N LYS A 6 -11.70 1.13 -1.67
CA LYS A 6 -11.97 2.48 -1.16
C LYS A 6 -12.41 2.46 0.31
N GLN A 7 -13.46 1.70 0.64
CA GLN A 7 -14.02 1.70 1.99
C GLN A 7 -13.04 1.17 3.03
N THR A 8 -12.26 0.13 2.70
CA THR A 8 -11.26 -0.42 3.61
C THR A 8 -10.07 0.54 3.79
N LEU A 9 -9.65 1.26 2.74
CA LEU A 9 -8.69 2.36 2.88
C LEU A 9 -9.23 3.50 3.74
N GLU A 10 -10.50 3.86 3.62
CA GLU A 10 -11.11 4.89 4.48
C GLU A 10 -11.14 4.49 5.96
N GLN A 11 -11.30 3.20 6.26
CA GLN A 11 -11.19 2.65 7.63
C GLN A 11 -9.76 2.76 8.16
N ASP A 12 -8.77 2.35 7.36
CA ASP A 12 -7.36 2.46 7.76
C ASP A 12 -6.94 3.94 7.93
N LEU A 13 -7.38 4.83 7.04
CA LEU A 13 -7.12 6.27 7.16
C LEU A 13 -7.76 6.87 8.42
N LEU A 14 -8.96 6.43 8.79
CA LEU A 14 -9.59 6.80 10.06
C LEU A 14 -8.76 6.34 11.27
N TYR A 15 -8.21 5.12 11.22
CA TYR A 15 -7.34 4.59 12.27
C TYR A 15 -6.05 5.41 12.41
N TYR A 16 -5.36 5.69 11.29
CA TYR A 16 -4.05 6.35 11.32
C TYR A 16 -4.10 7.87 11.51
N HIS A 17 -5.17 8.54 11.06
CA HIS A 17 -5.26 10.02 11.04
C HIS A 17 -6.48 10.60 11.79
N GLY A 18 -7.33 9.73 12.36
CA GLY A 18 -8.54 10.14 13.07
C GLY A 18 -9.69 10.59 12.16
N PRO A 19 -10.81 11.08 12.72
CA PRO A 19 -12.04 11.38 11.97
C PRO A 19 -11.86 12.46 10.89
N ASN A 20 -10.88 13.35 11.07
CA ASN A 20 -10.56 14.45 10.15
C ASN A 20 -9.47 14.04 9.14
N TRP A 21 -9.34 12.76 8.81
CA TRP A 21 -8.28 12.28 7.92
C TRP A 21 -8.41 12.90 6.52
N ARG A 22 -9.63 13.15 6.04
CA ARG A 22 -9.90 13.69 4.70
C ARG A 22 -9.29 15.08 4.49
N GLU A 23 -9.24 15.91 5.52
CA GLU A 23 -8.59 17.22 5.45
C GLU A 23 -7.07 17.18 5.65
N GLN A 24 -6.55 16.09 6.22
CA GLN A 24 -5.14 15.96 6.59
C GLN A 24 -4.30 15.26 5.51
N VAL A 25 -4.87 14.28 4.80
CA VAL A 25 -4.12 13.49 3.82
C VAL A 25 -4.11 14.19 2.46
N THR A 26 -2.92 14.26 1.86
CA THR A 26 -2.75 14.81 0.50
C THR A 26 -1.95 13.81 -0.32
N PRO A 27 -2.37 13.50 -1.57
CA PRO A 27 -1.60 12.61 -2.43
C PRO A 27 -0.25 13.25 -2.77
N SER A 28 0.79 12.42 -2.79
CA SER A 28 2.13 12.79 -3.24
C SER A 28 2.14 13.10 -4.75
N ALA A 29 3.29 13.54 -5.27
CA ALA A 29 3.42 13.84 -6.70
C ALA A 29 3.25 12.57 -7.56
N ALA A 30 3.87 11.45 -7.18
CA ALA A 30 3.69 10.18 -7.90
C ALA A 30 2.26 9.66 -7.80
N ALA A 31 1.60 9.79 -6.64
CA ALA A 31 0.20 9.39 -6.47
C ALA A 31 -0.74 10.22 -7.38
N LYS A 32 -0.52 11.54 -7.47
CA LYS A 32 -1.28 12.41 -8.39
C LYS A 32 -1.06 12.02 -9.85
N ALA A 33 0.18 11.75 -10.24
CA ALA A 33 0.51 11.30 -11.61
C ALA A 33 -0.19 9.98 -11.94
N TYR A 34 -0.24 9.04 -10.99
CA TYR A 34 -0.93 7.77 -11.18
C TYR A 34 -2.46 7.99 -11.34
N VAL A 35 -3.08 8.78 -10.44
CA VAL A 35 -4.50 9.12 -10.57
C VAL A 35 -4.81 9.78 -11.93
N GLN A 36 -3.94 10.69 -12.39
CA GLN A 36 -4.09 11.32 -13.71
C GLN A 36 -4.04 10.29 -14.84
N ARG A 37 -3.08 9.36 -14.83
CA ARG A 37 -2.99 8.30 -15.85
C ARG A 37 -4.28 7.47 -15.93
N ILE A 38 -4.85 7.09 -14.79
CA ILE A 38 -6.12 6.36 -14.73
C ILE A 38 -7.26 7.18 -15.37
N HIS A 39 -7.33 8.49 -15.09
CA HIS A 39 -8.33 9.36 -15.71
C HIS A 39 -8.13 9.49 -17.23
N ASP A 40 -6.89 9.67 -17.68
CA ASP A 40 -6.55 9.83 -19.09
C ASP A 40 -6.95 8.60 -19.91
N ILE A 41 -6.58 7.39 -19.46
CA ILE A 41 -6.94 6.17 -20.18
C ILE A 41 -8.42 5.84 -20.04
N SER A 42 -9.07 6.19 -18.92
CA SER A 42 -10.52 6.01 -18.79
C SER A 42 -11.28 6.82 -19.85
N ALA A 43 -10.77 8.00 -20.20
CA ALA A 43 -11.37 8.85 -21.23
C ALA A 43 -10.99 8.46 -22.68
N SER A 44 -9.80 7.89 -22.90
CA SER A 44 -9.22 7.73 -24.24
C SER A 44 -9.02 6.28 -24.70
N ALA A 45 -8.79 5.35 -23.78
CA ALA A 45 -8.49 3.94 -24.04
C ALA A 45 -8.92 3.06 -22.83
N PRO A 46 -10.24 3.00 -22.53
CA PRO A 46 -10.74 2.38 -21.31
C PRO A 46 -10.43 0.88 -21.19
N GLU A 47 -10.15 0.19 -22.30
CA GLU A 47 -9.68 -1.19 -22.30
C GLU A 47 -8.37 -1.38 -21.49
N LEU A 48 -7.54 -0.34 -21.40
CA LEU A 48 -6.28 -0.38 -20.64
C LEU A 48 -6.51 -0.36 -19.12
N LEU A 49 -7.71 -0.03 -18.64
CA LEU A 49 -8.03 -0.10 -17.20
C LEU A 49 -7.90 -1.53 -16.64
N VAL A 50 -8.01 -2.55 -17.49
CA VAL A 50 -7.79 -3.95 -17.11
C VAL A 50 -6.38 -4.15 -16.57
N ALA A 51 -5.39 -3.44 -17.11
CA ALA A 51 -4.00 -3.50 -16.66
C ALA A 51 -3.86 -3.04 -15.20
N HIS A 52 -4.48 -1.91 -14.84
CA HIS A 52 -4.44 -1.40 -13.46
C HIS A 52 -5.22 -2.28 -12.49
N SER A 53 -6.39 -2.77 -12.93
CA SER A 53 -7.18 -3.73 -12.16
C SER A 53 -6.36 -4.99 -11.85
N TYR A 54 -5.67 -5.54 -12.85
CA TYR A 54 -4.78 -6.69 -12.69
C TYR A 54 -3.63 -6.38 -11.72
N THR A 55 -2.84 -5.33 -11.99
CA THR A 55 -1.66 -4.98 -11.22
C THR A 55 -1.98 -4.70 -9.75
N ARG A 56 -3.12 -4.06 -9.46
CA ARG A 56 -3.56 -3.78 -8.09
C ARG A 56 -4.21 -4.99 -7.43
N TYR A 57 -5.37 -5.41 -7.93
CA TYR A 57 -6.20 -6.37 -7.20
C TYR A 57 -5.62 -7.78 -7.14
N LEU A 58 -5.00 -8.25 -8.24
CA LEU A 58 -4.37 -9.57 -8.21
C LEU A 58 -3.12 -9.58 -7.34
N GLY A 59 -2.39 -8.46 -7.31
CA GLY A 59 -1.27 -8.24 -6.39
C GLY A 59 -1.73 -8.27 -4.93
N ASP A 60 -2.78 -7.52 -4.61
CA ASP A 60 -3.36 -7.44 -3.27
C ASP A 60 -3.84 -8.83 -2.79
N LEU A 61 -4.49 -9.63 -3.66
CA LEU A 61 -4.92 -11.02 -3.37
C LEU A 61 -3.78 -12.06 -3.33
N SER A 62 -2.56 -11.70 -3.74
CA SER A 62 -1.44 -12.65 -3.80
C SER A 62 -0.43 -12.41 -2.69
N GLY A 63 -0.12 -11.15 -2.39
CA GLY A 63 0.83 -10.76 -1.36
C GLY A 63 0.21 -10.12 -0.12
N GLY A 64 -1.10 -9.80 -0.15
CA GLY A 64 -1.76 -9.00 0.89
C GLY A 64 -1.64 -9.59 2.30
N GLN A 65 -1.85 -10.90 2.45
CA GLN A 65 -1.75 -11.54 3.77
C GLN A 65 -0.32 -11.51 4.34
N ILE A 66 0.70 -11.60 3.48
CA ILE A 66 2.11 -11.48 3.90
C ILE A 66 2.39 -10.04 4.33
N LEU A 67 1.98 -9.05 3.54
CA LEU A 67 2.18 -7.63 3.84
C LEU A 67 1.41 -7.21 5.10
N LYS A 68 0.18 -7.71 5.29
CA LYS A 68 -0.59 -7.54 6.53
C LYS A 68 0.18 -8.04 7.74
N GLY A 69 0.71 -9.27 7.70
CA GLY A 69 1.48 -9.83 8.81
C GLY A 69 2.81 -9.10 9.08
N ILE A 70 3.41 -8.48 8.06
CA ILE A 70 4.57 -7.58 8.22
C ILE A 70 4.13 -6.27 8.88
N ALA A 71 3.04 -5.65 8.41
CA ALA A 71 2.51 -4.39 8.93
C ALA A 71 2.12 -4.51 10.40
N GLN A 72 1.37 -5.55 10.77
CA GLN A 72 0.94 -5.80 12.16
C GLN A 72 2.13 -5.92 13.11
N ARG A 73 3.18 -6.68 12.72
CA ARG A 73 4.39 -6.83 13.52
C ARG A 73 5.22 -5.54 13.57
N GLY A 74 5.43 -4.90 12.41
CA GLY A 74 6.28 -3.71 12.29
C GLY A 74 5.71 -2.48 12.99
N MET A 75 4.37 -2.37 13.08
CA MET A 75 3.67 -1.25 13.71
C MET A 75 3.02 -1.61 15.05
N ASN A 76 3.21 -2.84 15.54
CA ASN A 76 2.63 -3.34 16.79
C ASN A 76 1.10 -3.17 16.86
N LEU A 77 0.40 -3.55 15.79
CA LEU A 77 -1.07 -3.50 15.70
C LEU A 77 -1.67 -4.75 16.35
N THR A 78 -2.35 -4.58 17.50
CA THR A 78 -2.84 -5.70 18.33
C THR A 78 -4.35 -5.73 18.51
N ASP A 79 -5.04 -4.65 18.15
CA ASP A 79 -6.49 -4.45 18.27
C ASP A 79 -7.28 -5.02 17.07
N GLY A 80 -6.58 -5.47 16.02
CA GLY A 80 -7.20 -5.94 14.78
C GLY A 80 -7.57 -4.82 13.81
N GLU A 81 -7.15 -3.58 14.09
CA GLU A 81 -7.38 -2.41 13.23
C GLU A 81 -6.11 -2.02 12.45
N GLY A 82 -6.23 -1.03 11.55
CA GLY A 82 -5.11 -0.49 10.76
C GLY A 82 -4.61 -1.36 9.60
N THR A 83 -5.29 -2.47 9.28
CA THR A 83 -4.94 -3.34 8.15
C THR A 83 -6.14 -3.78 7.30
N ALA A 84 -7.27 -3.07 7.39
CA ALA A 84 -8.50 -3.37 6.67
C ALA A 84 -8.29 -3.44 5.15
N PHE A 85 -7.33 -2.69 4.59
CA PHE A 85 -6.98 -2.73 3.18
C PHE A 85 -6.69 -4.14 2.65
N TYR A 86 -6.08 -5.00 3.48
CA TYR A 86 -5.70 -6.36 3.10
C TYR A 86 -6.81 -7.39 3.32
N GLU A 87 -7.98 -6.97 3.80
CA GLU A 87 -9.11 -7.86 4.10
C GLU A 87 -10.12 -7.88 2.95
N PHE A 88 -10.41 -9.07 2.44
CA PHE A 88 -11.37 -9.31 1.36
C PHE A 88 -12.56 -10.12 1.88
N GLN A 89 -13.39 -9.51 2.73
CA GLN A 89 -14.47 -10.21 3.45
C GLN A 89 -15.48 -10.91 2.54
N ASP A 90 -15.71 -10.38 1.34
CA ASP A 90 -16.64 -10.94 0.37
C ASP A 90 -16.01 -12.03 -0.52
N ILE A 91 -14.75 -12.41 -0.30
CA ILE A 91 -14.03 -13.43 -1.09
C ILE A 91 -13.61 -14.57 -0.17
N PRO A 92 -14.44 -15.63 -0.02
CA PRO A 92 -14.16 -16.73 0.89
C PRO A 92 -13.05 -17.66 0.37
N ASP A 93 -12.93 -17.83 -0.95
CA ASP A 93 -11.85 -18.60 -1.59
C ASP A 93 -11.07 -17.68 -2.55
N GLU A 94 -9.97 -17.10 -2.04
CA GLU A 94 -9.09 -16.25 -2.85
C GLU A 94 -8.45 -17.00 -4.02
N LYS A 95 -8.21 -18.32 -3.89
CA LYS A 95 -7.56 -19.10 -4.95
C LYS A 95 -8.53 -19.30 -6.12
N GLU A 96 -9.75 -19.72 -5.83
CA GLU A 96 -10.81 -19.83 -6.83
C GLU A 96 -11.08 -18.48 -7.49
N PHE A 97 -11.21 -17.41 -6.69
CA PHE A 97 -11.43 -16.07 -7.21
C PHE A 97 -10.33 -15.63 -8.18
N LYS A 98 -9.06 -15.87 -7.85
CA LYS A 98 -7.93 -15.57 -8.75
C LYS A 98 -7.96 -16.38 -10.03
N ASN A 99 -8.42 -17.63 -9.99
CA ASN A 99 -8.57 -18.44 -11.20
C ASN A 99 -9.68 -17.88 -12.11
N ASN A 100 -10.83 -17.56 -11.53
CA ASN A 100 -11.96 -16.95 -12.26
C ASN A 100 -11.58 -15.58 -12.83
N TYR A 101 -10.82 -14.77 -12.10
CA TYR A 101 -10.30 -13.49 -12.59
C TYR A 101 -9.39 -13.67 -13.82
N ARG A 102 -8.45 -14.63 -13.79
CA ARG A 102 -7.58 -14.93 -14.95
C ARG A 102 -8.37 -15.47 -16.12
N GLN A 103 -9.36 -16.33 -15.88
CA GLN A 103 -10.24 -16.83 -16.92
C GLN A 103 -11.02 -15.69 -17.59
N ALA A 104 -11.61 -14.79 -16.79
CA ALA A 104 -12.32 -13.62 -17.32
C ALA A 104 -11.43 -12.71 -18.17
N MET A 105 -10.14 -12.56 -17.81
CA MET A 105 -9.17 -11.86 -18.66
C MET A 105 -8.89 -12.57 -19.98
N ASN A 106 -8.76 -13.91 -19.96
CA ASN A 106 -8.53 -14.70 -21.17
C ASN A 106 -9.73 -14.69 -22.13
N GLU A 107 -10.94 -14.46 -21.61
CA GLU A 107 -12.19 -14.42 -22.37
C GLU A 107 -12.53 -13.02 -22.91
N LEU A 108 -11.69 -12.00 -22.67
CA LEU A 108 -11.90 -10.67 -23.20
C LEU A 108 -11.92 -10.68 -24.74
N PRO A 109 -12.92 -10.07 -25.39
CA PRO A 109 -13.03 -10.06 -26.85
C PRO A 109 -12.12 -8.98 -27.45
N ILE A 110 -10.80 -9.16 -27.31
CA ILE A 110 -9.77 -8.24 -27.78
C ILE A 110 -8.84 -8.91 -28.79
N ASP A 111 -8.24 -8.12 -29.66
CA ASP A 111 -7.18 -8.59 -30.56
C ASP A 111 -5.81 -8.64 -29.87
N GLU A 112 -4.86 -9.28 -30.53
CA GLU A 112 -3.48 -9.45 -30.03
C GLU A 112 -2.80 -8.10 -29.79
N ALA A 113 -3.00 -7.12 -30.69
CA ALA A 113 -2.44 -5.78 -30.53
C ALA A 113 -2.97 -5.06 -29.27
N THR A 114 -4.25 -5.24 -28.93
CA THR A 114 -4.82 -4.70 -27.70
C THR A 114 -4.32 -5.45 -26.47
N ALA A 115 -4.13 -6.76 -26.55
CA ALA A 115 -3.52 -7.54 -25.48
C ALA A 115 -2.09 -7.07 -25.17
N GLU A 116 -1.27 -6.80 -26.20
CA GLU A 116 0.06 -6.22 -26.05
C GLU A 116 0.02 -4.85 -25.36
N ARG A 117 -0.88 -3.94 -25.80
CA ARG A 117 -1.06 -2.64 -25.14
C ARG A 117 -1.46 -2.75 -23.67
N ILE A 118 -2.27 -3.75 -23.31
CA ILE A 118 -2.65 -4.01 -21.90
C ILE A 118 -1.44 -4.50 -21.10
N VAL A 119 -0.57 -5.33 -21.66
CA VAL A 119 0.67 -5.79 -21.01
C VAL A 119 1.63 -4.61 -20.79
N ASP A 120 1.80 -3.75 -21.79
CA ASP A 120 2.61 -2.54 -21.69
C ASP A 120 2.07 -1.61 -20.60
N GLU A 121 0.75 -1.38 -20.56
CA GLU A 121 0.15 -0.58 -19.49
C GLU A 121 0.32 -1.23 -18.11
N ALA A 122 0.31 -2.57 -18.03
CA ALA A 122 0.53 -3.25 -16.75
C ALA A 122 1.96 -2.99 -16.24
N ASN A 123 2.96 -2.97 -17.12
CA ASN A 123 4.33 -2.59 -16.78
C ASN A 123 4.42 -1.12 -16.31
N GLU A 124 3.74 -0.20 -17.00
CA GLU A 124 3.65 1.21 -16.57
C GLU A 124 2.96 1.34 -15.20
N ALA A 125 1.89 0.58 -14.97
CA ALA A 125 1.20 0.50 -13.69
C ALA A 125 2.14 0.02 -12.56
N PHE A 126 2.97 -0.99 -12.81
CA PHE A 126 4.01 -1.41 -11.87
C PHE A 126 5.03 -0.30 -11.63
N GLY A 127 5.52 0.35 -12.69
CA GLY A 127 6.46 1.47 -12.59
C GLY A 127 5.92 2.64 -11.76
N MET A 128 4.64 3.01 -11.93
CA MET A 128 3.99 4.04 -11.13
C MET A 128 3.83 3.64 -9.67
N ASN A 129 3.52 2.36 -9.37
CA ASN A 129 3.54 1.85 -7.99
C ASN A 129 4.93 1.98 -7.36
N MET A 130 5.99 1.65 -8.09
CA MET A 130 7.37 1.78 -7.59
C MET A 130 7.75 3.24 -7.31
N LYS A 131 7.34 4.18 -8.17
CA LYS A 131 7.56 5.61 -7.94
C LYS A 131 6.92 6.09 -6.63
N MET A 132 5.71 5.63 -6.31
CA MET A 132 5.08 5.94 -5.01
C MET A 132 5.88 5.39 -3.82
N PHE A 133 6.42 4.17 -3.92
CA PHE A 133 7.27 3.61 -2.85
C PHE A 133 8.58 4.39 -2.68
N MET A 134 9.22 4.81 -3.77
CA MET A 134 10.46 5.58 -3.73
C MET A 134 10.29 6.94 -3.05
N GLU A 135 9.14 7.60 -3.19
CA GLU A 135 8.86 8.85 -2.47
C GLU A 135 8.83 8.70 -0.95
N LEU A 136 8.58 7.48 -0.44
CA LEU A 136 8.55 7.18 1.00
C LEU A 136 9.91 6.75 1.56
N GLU A 137 10.87 6.38 0.70
CA GLU A 137 12.19 5.88 1.11
C GLU A 137 12.96 6.90 1.96
N GLY A 138 12.91 8.18 1.57
CA GLY A 138 13.54 9.26 2.34
C GLY A 138 12.96 9.42 3.76
N ASN A 139 11.65 9.22 3.91
CA ASN A 139 10.98 9.27 5.22
C ASN A 139 11.40 8.09 6.10
N LEU A 140 11.58 6.90 5.52
CA LEU A 140 12.05 5.71 6.24
C LEU A 140 13.48 5.89 6.76
N ILE A 141 14.40 6.38 5.92
CA ILE A 141 15.79 6.65 6.32
C ILE A 141 15.83 7.63 7.49
N LYS A 142 15.02 8.69 7.42
CA LYS A 142 14.91 9.70 8.49
C LYS A 142 14.35 9.10 9.79
N ALA A 143 13.28 8.29 9.71
CA ALA A 143 12.66 7.65 10.87
C ALA A 143 13.62 6.68 11.58
N VAL A 144 14.34 5.84 10.81
CA VAL A 144 15.37 4.94 11.34
C VAL A 144 16.51 5.74 11.99
N GLY A 145 16.98 6.80 11.34
CA GLY A 145 18.01 7.69 11.88
C GLY A 145 17.60 8.33 13.21
N GLN A 146 16.35 8.81 13.32
CA GLN A 146 15.80 9.37 14.55
C GLN A 146 15.66 8.32 15.66
N MET A 147 15.21 7.10 15.33
CA MET A 147 15.09 6.01 16.30
C MET A 147 16.47 5.61 16.86
N LEU A 148 17.48 5.50 15.99
CA LEU A 148 18.86 5.23 16.40
C LEU A 148 19.42 6.34 17.28
N PHE A 149 19.24 7.61 16.90
CA PHE A 149 19.68 8.76 17.71
C PHE A 149 19.03 8.76 19.10
N ASN A 150 17.71 8.60 19.18
CA ASN A 150 16.97 8.56 20.44
C ASN A 150 17.42 7.39 21.34
N THR A 151 17.75 6.24 20.75
CA THR A 151 18.27 5.09 21.49
C THR A 151 19.66 5.36 22.05
N LEU A 152 20.53 6.02 21.27
CA LEU A 152 21.89 6.38 21.67
C LEU A 152 21.93 7.47 22.75
N THR A 153 21.05 8.48 22.67
CA THR A 153 20.99 9.59 23.64
C THR A 153 20.33 9.17 24.95
N ARG A 154 19.30 8.31 24.90
CA ARG A 154 18.65 7.76 26.10
C ARG A 154 19.60 6.93 26.97
N LYS A 155 20.59 6.24 26.37
CA LYS A 155 21.61 5.47 27.10
C LYS A 155 22.62 6.35 27.86
N ARG A 156 22.69 7.65 27.55
CA ARG A 156 23.66 8.60 28.13
C ARG A 156 23.15 9.37 29.36
N GLY A 157 21.84 9.32 29.66
CA GLY A 157 21.22 10.08 30.75
C GLY A 157 21.12 9.36 32.10
N GLY A 158 21.63 8.13 32.22
CA GLY A 158 21.44 7.25 33.38
C GLY A 158 22.67 7.05 34.27
N GLY A 159 23.51 8.07 34.48
CA GLY A 159 24.66 7.95 35.37
C GLY A 159 25.16 9.28 35.91
N SER A 160 24.86 9.55 37.18
CA SER A 160 25.80 10.03 38.22
C SER A 160 25.06 10.70 39.38
N THR A 161 24.78 9.94 40.44
CA THR A 161 24.87 10.43 41.83
C THR A 161 25.26 9.26 42.73
N GLU A 162 26.55 8.98 42.81
CA GLU A 162 27.18 8.42 44.01
C GLU A 162 28.63 8.90 44.01
N LEU A 163 28.98 9.74 45.00
CA LEU A 163 30.27 9.78 45.70
C LEU A 163 30.36 11.03 46.59
N ALA A 164 30.22 10.82 47.90
CA ALA A 164 30.75 11.59 49.04
C ALA A 164 29.89 11.16 50.25
N THR A 165 30.35 10.48 51.29
CA THR A 165 31.66 10.44 51.96
C THR A 165 31.77 9.16 52.79
N ALA A 166 32.98 8.60 52.88
CA ALA A 166 33.34 7.59 53.87
C ALA A 166 33.90 8.28 55.13
N GLU A 167 33.57 7.75 56.30
CA GLU A 167 34.47 7.70 57.47
C GLU A 167 34.88 6.25 57.70
#